data_AF-A0A9D8M0A2-F1
#
_entry.id   AF-A0A9D8M0A2-F1
#
_cell.length_a   1.000
_cell.length_b   1.000
_cell.length_c   1.000
_cell.angle_alpha   90.00
_cell.angle_beta   90.00
_cell.angle_gamma   90.00
#
_symmetry.space_group_name_H-M   'P 1'
#
loop_
_entity.id
_entity.type
_entity.pdbx_description
1 polymer ?
#
loop_
_entity_poly.entity_id
_entity_poly.type
_entity_poly.pdbx_seq_one_letter_code
_entity_poly.pdbx_strand_id
1 'polypeptide(L)'
;MRRTAEDIVEIGRDLIAVKERIGHGNFGRWLESEFDMSDETARKFMRVAERIGAKIRPGWNLPPTVLYELAAPSTSDEVVARVEAMAQPMRPETELQATGSI
;
A
#
# COMPACT_ATOMS: atom_id res chain seq x y z
N MET A 1 15.86 7.13 -2.16
CA MET A 1 14.83 6.65 -3.10
C MET A 1 13.46 6.87 -2.48
N ARG A 2 12.53 7.50 -3.21
CA ARG A 2 11.13 7.60 -2.78
C ARG A 2 10.47 6.29 -3.22
N ARG A 3 10.10 5.42 -2.27
CA ARG A 3 9.30 4.23 -2.60
C ARG A 3 7.90 4.69 -2.97
N THR A 4 7.42 4.27 -4.13
CA THR A 4 6.03 4.51 -4.51
C THR A 4 5.12 3.58 -3.68
N ALA A 5 3.83 3.89 -3.66
CA ALA A 5 2.85 3.01 -3.05
C ALA A 5 2.84 1.62 -3.72
N GLU A 6 3.10 1.59 -5.03
CA GLU A 6 3.21 0.38 -5.84
C GLU A 6 4.41 -0.47 -5.39
N ASP A 7 5.59 0.15 -5.23
CA ASP A 7 6.80 -0.56 -4.78
C ASP A 7 6.57 -1.26 -3.43
N ILE A 8 5.91 -0.59 -2.48
CA ILE A 8 5.65 -1.16 -1.15
C ILE A 8 4.71 -2.36 -1.25
N VAL A 9 3.71 -2.29 -2.12
CA VAL A 9 2.77 -3.39 -2.35
C VAL A 9 3.47 -4.58 -3.01
N GLU A 10 4.31 -4.33 -4.03
CA GLU A 10 5.06 -5.38 -4.71
C GLU A 10 6.00 -6.11 -3.76
N ILE A 11 6.82 -5.36 -3.01
CA ILE A 11 7.71 -5.95 -1.99
C ILE A 11 6.90 -6.73 -0.95
N GLY A 12 5.76 -6.20 -0.51
CA GLY A 12 4.90 -6.89 0.45
C GLY A 12 4.39 -8.23 -0.07
N ARG A 13 3.99 -8.31 -1.35
CA ARG A 13 3.53 -9.55 -2.01
C ARG A 13 4.66 -10.58 -2.10
N ASP A 14 5.86 -10.15 -2.47
CA ASP A 14 7.03 -11.03 -2.56
C ASP A 14 7.41 -11.60 -1.20
N LEU A 15 7.38 -10.76 -0.15
CA LEU A 15 7.65 -11.20 1.22
C LEU A 15 6.63 -12.24 1.71
N ILE A 16 5.33 -12.07 1.38
CA ILE A 16 4.28 -13.05 1.69
C ILE A 16 4.56 -14.37 0.98
N ALA A 17 4.80 -14.34 -0.33
CA ALA A 17 5.07 -15.53 -1.12
C ALA A 17 6.30 -16.30 -0.63
N VAL A 18 7.38 -15.59 -0.26
CA VAL A 18 8.56 -16.22 0.32
C VAL A 18 8.24 -16.85 1.69
N LYS A 19 7.55 -16.13 2.58
CA LYS A 19 7.18 -16.61 3.91
C LYS A 19 6.36 -17.91 3.84
N GLU A 20 5.42 -17.99 2.91
CA GLU A 20 4.62 -19.19 2.67
C GLU A 20 5.48 -20.37 2.21
N ARG A 21 6.47 -20.10 1.34
CA ARG A 21 7.35 -21.13 0.76
C ARG A 21 8.37 -21.70 1.73
N ILE A 22 8.96 -20.87 2.60
CA ILE A 22 10.03 -21.31 3.52
C ILE A 22 9.49 -21.87 4.84
N GLY A 23 8.19 -21.74 5.10
CA GLY A 23 7.52 -22.32 6.27
C GLY A 23 7.74 -21.55 7.57
N HIS A 24 7.00 -21.97 8.60
CA HIS A 24 6.99 -21.31 9.91
C HIS A 24 8.37 -21.29 10.58
N GLY A 25 8.70 -20.18 11.23
CA GLY A 25 9.94 -20.02 12.02
C GLY A 25 11.20 -19.67 11.20
N ASN A 26 11.18 -19.83 9.87
CA ASN A 26 12.36 -19.58 9.03
C ASN A 26 12.43 -18.15 8.48
N PHE A 27 11.30 -17.45 8.43
CA PHE A 27 11.21 -16.12 7.80
C PHE A 27 12.12 -15.07 8.44
N GLY A 28 12.23 -15.03 9.77
CA GLY A 28 13.09 -14.05 10.45
C GLY A 28 14.56 -14.20 10.07
N ARG A 29 15.09 -15.44 10.09
CA ARG A 29 16.49 -15.71 9.73
C ARG A 29 16.78 -15.40 8.26
N TRP A 30 15.84 -15.75 7.38
CA TRP A 30 15.96 -15.43 5.95
C TRP A 30 15.94 -13.92 5.72
N LEU A 31 15.06 -13.19 6.42
CA LEU A 31 15.01 -11.73 6.29
C LEU A 31 16.32 -11.07 6.73
N GLU A 32 16.90 -11.53 7.85
CA GLU A 32 18.19 -11.06 8.36
C GLU A 32 19.37 -11.40 7.42
N SER A 33 19.29 -12.48 6.63
CA SER A 33 20.36 -12.85 5.69
C SER A 33 20.27 -12.11 4.36
N GLU A 34 19.06 -11.83 3.88
CA GLU A 34 18.85 -11.26 2.54
C GLU A 34 18.66 -9.74 2.54
N PHE A 35 18.31 -9.12 3.67
CA PHE A 35 17.96 -7.70 3.74
C PHE A 35 18.50 -6.99 4.99
N ASP A 36 18.82 -5.71 4.82
CA ASP A 36 19.17 -4.80 5.94
C ASP A 36 17.93 -4.19 6.63
N MET A 37 16.72 -4.68 6.36
CA MET A 37 15.49 -4.13 6.95
C MET A 37 15.04 -4.90 8.17
N SER A 38 14.40 -4.21 9.12
CA SER A 38 13.81 -4.87 10.27
C SER A 38 12.61 -5.73 9.90
N ASP A 39 12.39 -6.79 10.69
CA ASP A 39 11.20 -7.63 10.60
C ASP A 39 9.89 -6.84 10.78
N GLU A 40 9.92 -5.75 11.57
CA GLU A 40 8.80 -4.81 11.65
C GLU A 40 8.50 -4.13 10.31
N THR A 41 9.54 -3.69 9.59
CA THR A 41 9.40 -3.05 8.28
C THR A 41 8.85 -4.04 7.26
N ALA A 42 9.39 -5.26 7.22
CA ALA A 42 8.88 -6.32 6.35
C ALA A 42 7.39 -6.58 6.62
N ARG A 43 6.98 -6.70 7.89
CA ARG A 43 5.57 -6.88 8.26
C ARG A 43 4.68 -5.71 7.87
N LYS A 44 5.17 -4.46 7.95
CA LYS A 44 4.43 -3.29 7.47
C LYS A 44 4.16 -3.39 5.97
N PHE A 45 5.14 -3.80 5.17
CA PHE A 45 4.95 -3.99 3.72
C PHE A 45 3.96 -5.10 3.41
N MET A 46 4.09 -6.25 4.08
CA MET A 46 3.15 -7.36 3.93
C MET A 46 1.71 -6.95 4.26
N ARG A 47 1.49 -6.23 5.38
CA ARG A 47 0.16 -5.72 5.75
C ARG A 47 -0.39 -4.75 4.72
N VAL A 48 0.44 -3.87 4.17
CA VAL A 48 0.05 -2.96 3.09
C VAL A 48 -0.43 -3.77 1.88
N ALA A 49 0.35 -4.77 1.45
CA ALA A 49 0.00 -5.63 0.33
C ALA A 49 -1.33 -6.39 0.56
N GLU A 50 -1.53 -6.97 1.74
CA GLU A 50 -2.73 -7.74 2.09
C GLU A 50 -3.98 -6.85 2.18
N ARG A 51 -3.89 -5.72 2.88
CA ARG A 51 -5.07 -4.95 3.27
C ARG A 51 -5.50 -3.90 2.26
N ILE A 52 -4.53 -3.26 1.62
CA ILE A 52 -4.75 -2.11 0.74
C ILE A 52 -4.13 -2.29 -0.65
N GLY A 53 -3.34 -3.35 -0.89
CA GLY A 53 -2.66 -3.57 -2.17
C GLY A 53 -3.58 -3.64 -3.38
N ALA A 54 -4.79 -4.19 -3.23
CA ALA A 54 -5.80 -4.21 -4.29
C ALA A 54 -6.52 -2.87 -4.50
N LYS A 55 -6.38 -1.93 -3.55
CA LYS A 55 -7.02 -0.60 -3.55
C LYS A 55 -6.09 0.49 -4.08
N ILE A 56 -4.78 0.22 -4.16
CA ILE A 56 -3.82 1.15 -4.73
C ILE A 56 -4.10 1.35 -6.22
N ARG A 57 -4.05 2.60 -6.67
CA ARG A 57 -4.30 3.02 -8.05
C ARG A 57 -3.11 3.84 -8.57
N PRO A 58 -2.86 3.85 -9.89
CA PRO A 58 -1.88 4.76 -10.49
C PRO A 58 -2.18 6.21 -10.12
N GLY A 59 -1.15 6.95 -9.69
CA GLY A 59 -1.28 8.34 -9.24
C GLY A 59 -1.60 8.51 -7.76
N TRP A 60 -1.80 7.41 -7.01
CA TRP A 60 -2.03 7.48 -5.57
C TRP A 60 -0.72 7.67 -4.79
N ASN A 61 -0.24 8.91 -4.76
CA ASN A 61 1.04 9.27 -4.16
C ASN A 61 0.91 9.56 -2.65
N LEU A 62 0.53 8.54 -1.88
CA LEU A 62 0.50 8.62 -0.42
C LEU A 62 1.90 8.41 0.16
N PRO A 63 2.29 9.18 1.20
CA PRO A 63 3.51 8.90 1.95
C PRO A 63 3.48 7.48 2.53
N PRO A 64 4.62 6.77 2.59
CA PRO A 64 4.69 5.42 3.17
C PRO A 64 4.12 5.32 4.59
N THR A 65 4.30 6.36 5.41
CA THR A 65 3.74 6.42 6.76
C THR A 65 2.22 6.32 6.74
N VAL A 66 1.54 7.03 5.83
CA VAL A 66 0.08 6.97 5.68
C VAL A 66 -0.35 5.56 5.26
N LEU A 67 0.40 4.92 4.35
CA LEU A 67 0.10 3.55 3.93
C LEU A 67 0.22 2.57 5.11
N TYR A 68 1.24 2.72 5.96
CA TYR A 68 1.39 1.86 7.14
C TYR A 68 0.27 2.06 8.15
N GLU A 69 -0.15 3.30 8.40
CA GLU A 69 -1.28 3.60 9.30
C GLU A 69 -2.58 3.03 8.73
N LEU A 70 -2.85 3.20 7.44
CA LEU A 70 -4.04 2.62 6.80
C LEU A 70 -4.04 1.08 6.87
N ALA A 71 -2.86 0.47 6.75
CA ALA A 71 -2.70 -0.97 6.84
C ALA A 71 -2.66 -1.51 8.29
N ALA A 72 -2.53 -0.66 9.30
CA ALA A 72 -2.38 -1.07 10.69
C ALA A 72 -3.65 -1.77 11.21
N PRO A 73 -3.56 -2.85 12.01
CA PRO A 73 -4.73 -3.57 12.52
C PRO A 73 -5.71 -2.72 13.34
N SER A 74 -5.22 -1.62 13.93
CA SER A 74 -6.02 -0.64 14.68
C SER A 74 -6.89 0.25 13.81
N THR A 75 -6.58 0.38 12.53
CA THR A 75 -7.37 1.19 11.60
C THR A 75 -8.60 0.40 11.21
N SER A 76 -9.79 1.01 11.20
CA SER A 76 -11.03 0.33 10.80
C SER A 76 -11.19 0.31 9.27
N ASP A 77 -11.94 -0.67 8.76
CA ASP A 77 -12.21 -0.77 7.31
C ASP A 77 -13.00 0.44 6.78
N GLU A 78 -13.82 1.08 7.62
CA GLU A 78 -14.51 2.33 7.29
C GLU A 78 -13.52 3.46 7.00
N VAL A 79 -12.47 3.60 7.81
CA VAL A 79 -11.44 4.63 7.59
C VAL A 79 -10.67 4.35 6.30
N VAL A 80 -10.33 3.09 6.03
CA VAL A 80 -9.67 2.68 4.79
C VAL A 80 -10.55 3.00 3.58
N ALA A 81 -11.84 2.66 3.62
CA ALA A 81 -12.78 2.93 2.54
C ALA A 81 -12.99 4.43 2.30
N ARG A 82 -13.02 5.24 3.37
CA ARG A 82 -13.13 6.70 3.24
C ARG A 82 -11.92 7.31 2.56
N VAL A 83 -10.71 6.88 2.91
CA VAL A 83 -9.49 7.38 2.26
C VAL A 83 -9.40 6.91 0.81
N GLU A 84 -9.82 5.69 0.52
CA GLU A 84 -9.99 5.20 -0.86
C GLU A 84 -11.03 6.01 -1.66
N ALA A 85 -12.12 6.46 -1.04
CA ALA A 85 -13.10 7.31 -1.72
C ALA A 85 -12.56 8.72 -2.00
N MET A 86 -11.79 9.29 -1.06
CA MET A 86 -11.14 10.60 -1.23
C MET A 86 -10.04 10.58 -2.29
N ALA A 87 -9.51 9.40 -2.59
CA ALA A 87 -8.50 9.16 -3.61
C ALA A 87 -9.02 9.17 -5.05
N GLN A 88 -10.34 9.20 -5.23
CA GLN A 88 -10.93 9.18 -6.56
C GLN A 88 -10.30 10.29 -7.40
N PRO A 89 -10.02 10.01 -8.69
CA PRO A 89 -9.32 10.95 -9.55
C PRO A 89 -10.00 12.30 -9.45
N MET A 90 -9.22 13.36 -9.24
CA MET A 90 -9.70 14.73 -9.43
C MET A 90 -10.51 14.73 -10.71
N ARG A 91 -11.81 14.99 -10.56
CA ARG A 91 -12.75 15.08 -11.66
C ARG A 91 -12.07 15.96 -12.73
N PRO A 92 -11.86 15.48 -13.97
CA PRO A 92 -11.14 16.27 -14.96
C PRO A 92 -11.85 17.62 -15.08
N GLU A 93 -11.11 18.72 -14.92
CA GLU A 93 -11.63 20.11 -14.97
C GLU A 93 -12.28 20.45 -16.33
N THR A 94 -12.33 19.51 -17.27
CA THR A 94 -12.78 19.68 -18.64
C THR A 94 -14.30 19.81 -18.79
N GLU A 95 -15.11 19.54 -17.76
CA GLU A 95 -16.58 19.73 -17.84
C GLU A 95 -17.09 21.12 -17.46
N LEU A 96 -16.24 22.06 -17.01
CA LEU A 96 -16.70 23.41 -16.63
C LEU A 96 -16.84 24.41 -17.80
N GLN A 97 -16.55 24.03 -19.04
CA GLN A 97 -16.63 24.93 -20.21
C GLN A 97 -17.79 24.61 -21.18
N ALA A 98 -18.63 23.61 -20.90
CA ALA A 98 -19.67 23.16 -21.85
C ALA A 98 -21.11 23.64 -21.56
N THR A 99 -21.31 24.56 -20.61
CA THR A 99 -22.62 25.19 -20.33
C THR A 99 -22.50 26.70 -20.34
N GLY A 100 -22.11 27.24 -21.50
CA GLY A 100 -21.94 28.68 -21.68
C GLY A 100 -21.99 29.10 -23.15
N SER A 101 -22.94 28.59 -23.92
CA SER A 101 -23.33 29.16 -25.20
C SER A 101 -24.78 28.80 -25.50
N ILE A 102 -25.68 29.70 -25.12
CA ILE A 102 -26.99 29.90 -25.74
C ILE A 102 -26.98 31.32 -26.30
#